data_AF-A0A970HIU2-F1
#
_entry.id   AF-A0A970HIU2-F1
#
_cell.length_a   1.000
_cell.length_b   1.000
_cell.length_c   1.000
_cell.angle_alpha   90.00
_cell.angle_beta   90.00
_cell.angle_gamma   90.00
#
_symmetry.space_group_name_H-M   'P 1'
#
loop_
_entity.id
_entity.type
_entity.pdbx_description
1 polymer ?
#
loop_
_entity_poly.entity_id
_entity_poly.type
_entity_poly.pdbx_seq_one_letter_code
_entity_poly.pdbx_strand_id
1 'polypeptide(L)'
;MSLRNKLIIFAVVICLVSILAISIVNYQISLKGLENQVNQNAQLRANGIAKEINNWISYNKAVLLELLGGIIEANNFDYDYVCDYLQSANERNQGMVFFMPMADGTFYEGNRWLPSYDATETDYYKGAMSTNKVYITEPYIDGNTGNMILSLTKSFKTEDGREGVMGADIQIDSIVDMVSSVTISEGSYAFLVDHMGNIVSHPNEDLVPSV
;
A
#
# COMPACT_ATOMS: atom_id res chain seq x y z
N MET A 1 -45.65 58.70 -17.39
CA MET A 1 -44.65 58.64 -16.29
C MET A 1 -43.93 59.97 -16.17
N SER A 2 -43.74 60.47 -14.95
CA SER A 2 -42.95 61.69 -14.72
C SER A 2 -41.46 61.45 -15.00
N LEU A 3 -40.71 62.51 -15.33
CA LEU A 3 -39.27 62.47 -15.57
C LEU A 3 -38.51 61.83 -14.38
N ARG A 4 -38.98 62.11 -13.16
CA ARG A 4 -38.49 61.53 -11.90
C ARG A 4 -38.57 60.00 -11.89
N ASN A 5 -39.68 59.41 -12.32
CA ASN A 5 -39.84 57.94 -12.30
C ASN A 5 -38.90 57.26 -13.31
N LYS A 6 -38.62 57.88 -14.47
CA LYS A 6 -37.67 57.35 -15.46
C LYS A 6 -36.24 57.32 -14.92
N LEU A 7 -35.82 58.39 -14.23
CA LEU A 7 -34.49 58.48 -13.60
C LEU A 7 -34.31 57.44 -12.48
N ILE A 8 -35.34 57.24 -11.64
CA ILE A 8 -35.31 56.24 -10.57
C ILE A 8 -35.17 54.82 -11.15
N ILE A 9 -35.95 54.48 -12.18
CA ILE A 9 -35.88 53.15 -12.82
C ILE A 9 -34.50 52.90 -13.41
N PHE A 10 -33.93 53.89 -14.09
CA PHE A 10 -32.59 53.76 -14.68
C PHE A 10 -31.52 53.50 -13.61
N ALA A 11 -31.54 54.24 -12.50
CA ALA A 11 -30.64 54.02 -11.38
C ALA A 11 -30.80 52.62 -10.77
N VAL A 12 -32.05 52.17 -10.56
CA VAL A 12 -32.36 50.83 -10.04
C VAL A 12 -31.85 49.74 -10.96
N VAL A 13 -32.05 49.86 -12.28
CA VAL A 13 -31.57 48.88 -13.25
C VAL A 13 -30.05 48.77 -13.21
N ILE A 14 -29.32 49.89 -13.16
CA ILE A 14 -27.85 49.89 -13.06
C ILE A 14 -27.38 49.22 -11.76
N CYS A 15 -28.04 49.51 -10.63
CA CYS A 15 -27.73 48.86 -9.36
C CYS A 15 -27.97 47.34 -9.43
N LEU A 16 -29.10 46.90 -10.00
CA LEU A 16 -29.43 45.48 -10.16
C LEU A 16 -28.42 44.75 -11.05
N VAL A 17 -28.03 45.34 -12.19
CA VAL A 17 -27.03 44.77 -13.09
C VAL A 17 -25.67 44.66 -12.39
N SER A 18 -25.27 45.70 -11.65
CA SER A 18 -24.01 45.68 -10.89
C SER A 18 -24.02 44.59 -9.81
N ILE A 19 -25.12 44.45 -9.06
CA ILE A 19 -25.27 43.40 -8.04
C ILE A 19 -25.19 42.02 -8.68
N LEU A 20 -25.91 41.79 -9.78
CA LEU A 20 -25.90 40.52 -10.50
C LEU A 20 -24.49 40.15 -10.98
N ALA A 21 -23.78 41.11 -11.57
CA ALA A 21 -22.41 40.90 -12.04
C ALA A 21 -21.46 40.52 -10.90
N ILE A 22 -21.51 41.25 -9.78
CA ILE A 22 -20.71 40.95 -8.58
C ILE A 22 -21.08 39.59 -8.00
N SER A 23 -22.37 39.25 -7.93
CA SER A 23 -22.84 37.95 -7.45
C SER A 23 -22.32 36.80 -8.30
N ILE A 24 -22.30 36.92 -9.64
CA ILE A 24 -21.76 35.90 -10.54
C ILE A 24 -20.26 35.72 -10.31
N VAL A 25 -19.50 36.82 -10.23
CA VAL A 25 -18.05 36.77 -9.98
C VAL A 25 -17.75 36.14 -8.63
N ASN A 26 -18.47 36.55 -7.58
CA ASN A 26 -18.31 35.98 -6.25
C ASN A 26 -18.64 34.49 -6.23
N TYR A 27 -19.73 34.08 -6.89
CA TYR A 27 -20.11 32.67 -6.99
C TYR A 27 -19.02 31.83 -7.65
N GLN A 28 -18.40 32.32 -8.73
CA GLN A 28 -17.29 31.63 -9.40
C GLN A 28 -16.04 31.53 -8.51
N ILE A 29 -15.71 32.60 -7.78
CA ILE A 29 -14.59 32.60 -6.82
C ILE A 29 -14.84 31.60 -5.70
N SER A 30 -16.07 31.59 -5.14
CA SER A 30 -16.46 30.66 -4.08
C SER A 30 -16.42 29.20 -4.54
N LEU A 31 -16.91 28.90 -5.74
CA LEU A 31 -16.84 27.54 -6.30
C LEU A 31 -15.40 27.07 -6.46
N LYS A 32 -14.52 27.89 -7.05
CA LYS A 32 -13.10 27.56 -7.19
C LYS A 32 -12.41 27.40 -5.84
N GLY A 33 -12.75 28.25 -4.87
CA GLY A 33 -12.23 28.15 -3.50
C GLY A 33 -12.63 26.84 -2.83
N LEU A 34 -13.90 26.45 -2.97
CA LEU A 34 -14.42 25.20 -2.44
C LEU A 34 -13.77 23.98 -3.11
N GLU A 35 -13.66 23.98 -4.43
CA GLU A 35 -13.00 22.90 -5.19
C GLU A 35 -11.54 22.73 -4.73
N ASN A 36 -10.80 23.84 -4.60
CA ASN A 36 -9.43 23.80 -4.09
C ASN A 36 -9.35 23.23 -2.68
N GLN A 37 -10.27 23.61 -1.79
CA GLN A 37 -10.31 23.12 -0.42
C GLN A 37 -10.62 21.62 -0.36
N VAL A 38 -11.55 21.14 -1.19
CA VAL A 38 -11.88 19.71 -1.32
C VAL A 38 -10.67 18.93 -1.83
N ASN A 39 -10.03 19.39 -2.90
CA ASN A 39 -8.86 18.73 -3.49
C ASN A 39 -7.65 18.72 -2.52
N GLN A 40 -7.41 19.81 -1.80
CA GLN A 40 -6.36 19.87 -0.78
C GLN A 40 -6.65 18.91 0.37
N ASN A 41 -7.88 18.86 0.86
CA ASN A 41 -8.27 17.91 1.91
C ASN A 41 -8.13 16.46 1.44
N ALA A 42 -8.53 16.16 0.21
CA ALA A 42 -8.35 14.83 -0.39
C ALA A 42 -6.88 14.43 -0.46
N GLN A 43 -6.01 15.33 -0.95
CA GLN A 43 -4.57 15.10 -1.02
C GLN A 43 -3.94 14.93 0.36
N LEU A 44 -4.33 15.72 1.36
CA LEU A 44 -3.81 15.61 2.72
C LEU A 44 -4.22 14.27 3.36
N ARG A 45 -5.45 13.81 3.14
CA ARG A 45 -5.91 12.49 3.59
C ARG A 45 -5.12 11.38 2.92
N ALA A 46 -5.03 11.39 1.59
CA ALA A 46 -4.28 10.41 0.81
C ALA A 46 -2.80 10.34 1.26
N ASN A 47 -2.14 11.48 1.44
CA ASN A 47 -0.76 11.53 1.93
C ASN A 47 -0.63 11.02 3.38
N GLY A 48 -1.63 11.26 4.23
CA GLY A 48 -1.66 10.72 5.59
C GLY A 48 -1.68 9.20 5.60
N ILE A 49 -2.59 8.60 4.83
CA ILE A 49 -2.71 7.13 4.71
C ILE A 49 -1.46 6.55 4.05
N ALA A 50 -0.96 7.15 2.97
CA ALA A 50 0.27 6.71 2.33
C ALA A 50 1.47 6.73 3.29
N LYS A 51 1.51 7.70 4.22
CA LYS A 51 2.53 7.75 5.27
C LYS A 51 2.36 6.62 6.30
N GLU A 52 1.13 6.29 6.69
CA GLU A 52 0.84 5.17 7.59
C GLU A 52 1.25 3.83 6.94
N ILE A 53 0.89 3.60 5.68
CA ILE A 53 1.32 2.43 4.90
C ILE A 53 2.85 2.38 4.80
N ASN A 54 3.51 3.49 4.50
CA ASN A 54 4.97 3.54 4.43
C ASN A 54 5.63 3.21 5.78
N ASN A 55 5.06 3.68 6.89
CA ASN A 55 5.55 3.34 8.22
C ASN A 55 5.37 1.84 8.52
N TRP A 56 4.21 1.28 8.18
CA TRP A 56 3.91 -0.15 8.32
C TRP A 56 4.88 -1.01 7.49
N ILE A 57 5.10 -0.66 6.22
CA ILE A 57 6.08 -1.35 5.36
C ILE A 57 7.49 -1.23 5.95
N SER A 58 7.86 -0.05 6.43
CA SER A 58 9.20 0.19 7.01
C SER A 58 9.43 -0.63 8.28
N TYR A 59 8.41 -0.76 9.12
CA TYR A 59 8.45 -1.61 10.31
C TYR A 59 8.67 -3.08 9.92
N ASN A 60 7.87 -3.62 9.01
CA ASN A 60 8.00 -5.01 8.58
C ASN A 60 9.34 -5.31 7.87
N LYS A 61 9.87 -4.33 7.11
CA LYS A 61 11.22 -4.41 6.55
C LYS A 61 12.29 -4.52 7.64
N ALA A 62 12.15 -3.75 8.71
CA ALA A 62 13.09 -3.80 9.83
C ALA A 62 13.07 -5.17 10.51
N VAL A 63 11.88 -5.74 10.74
CA VAL A 63 11.71 -7.09 11.30
C VAL A 63 12.38 -8.15 10.42
N LEU A 64 12.13 -8.12 9.09
CA LEU A 64 12.78 -9.04 8.15
C LEU A 64 14.32 -8.95 8.22
N LEU A 65 14.86 -7.74 8.23
CA LEU A 65 16.30 -7.51 8.26
C LEU A 65 16.93 -7.90 9.60
N GLU A 66 16.23 -7.72 10.71
CA GLU A 66 16.65 -8.17 12.04
C GLU A 66 16.76 -9.69 12.10
N LEU A 67 15.72 -10.39 11.62
CA LEU A 67 15.71 -11.86 11.59
C LEU A 67 16.79 -12.42 10.66
N LEU A 68 16.99 -11.80 9.49
CA LEU A 68 18.08 -12.16 8.58
C LEU A 68 19.43 -11.96 9.27
N GLY A 69 19.64 -10.82 9.92
CA GLY A 69 20.85 -10.54 10.68
C GLY A 69 21.13 -11.61 11.73
N GLY A 70 20.11 -12.05 12.47
CA GLY A 70 20.22 -13.11 13.46
C GLY A 70 20.63 -14.47 12.88
N ILE A 71 20.07 -14.88 11.73
CA ILE A 71 20.45 -16.13 11.05
C ILE A 71 21.90 -16.06 10.55
N ILE A 72 22.28 -14.94 9.93
CA ILE A 72 23.64 -14.74 9.41
C ILE A 72 24.67 -14.75 10.55
N GLU A 73 24.38 -14.08 11.67
CA GLU A 73 25.27 -14.04 12.83
C GLU A 73 25.39 -15.40 13.52
N ALA A 74 24.30 -16.15 13.62
CA ALA A 74 24.32 -17.51 14.15
C ALA A 74 25.12 -18.47 13.25
N ASN A 75 25.20 -18.18 11.95
CA ASN A 75 25.87 -18.97 10.92
C ASN A 75 25.52 -20.46 10.97
N ASN A 76 24.27 -20.76 11.34
CA ASN A 76 23.74 -22.11 11.47
C ASN A 76 22.57 -22.28 10.51
N PHE A 77 22.81 -23.04 9.44
CA PHE A 77 21.84 -23.34 8.39
C PHE A 77 21.36 -24.80 8.44
N ASP A 78 21.49 -25.44 9.61
CA ASP A 78 20.82 -26.71 9.87
C ASP A 78 19.30 -26.56 9.72
N TYR A 79 18.67 -27.56 9.11
CA TYR A 79 17.27 -27.47 8.70
C TYR A 79 16.32 -27.27 9.87
N ASP A 80 16.48 -28.03 10.94
CA ASP A 80 15.60 -27.91 12.10
C ASP A 80 15.86 -26.62 12.85
N TYR A 81 17.12 -26.20 12.98
CA TYR A 81 17.45 -24.92 13.62
C TYR A 81 16.78 -23.72 12.91
N VAL A 82 16.92 -23.65 11.59
CA VAL A 82 16.33 -22.54 10.81
C VAL A 82 14.80 -22.60 10.87
N CYS A 83 14.19 -23.76 10.68
CA CYS A 83 12.73 -23.87 10.73
C CYS A 83 12.20 -23.47 12.12
N ASP A 84 12.81 -23.93 13.21
CA ASP A 84 12.37 -23.56 14.56
C ASP A 84 12.57 -22.05 14.85
N TYR A 85 13.64 -21.46 14.32
CA TYR A 85 13.87 -20.01 14.40
C TYR A 85 12.78 -19.22 13.67
N LEU A 86 12.44 -19.61 12.44
CA LEU A 86 11.38 -18.98 11.64
C LEU A 86 10.00 -19.20 12.28
N GLN A 87 9.73 -20.38 12.83
CA GLN A 87 8.47 -20.66 13.56
C GLN A 87 8.31 -19.74 14.76
N SER A 88 9.37 -19.59 15.55
CA SER A 88 9.39 -18.68 16.69
C SER A 88 9.16 -17.23 16.24
N ALA A 89 9.65 -16.85 15.06
CA ALA A 89 9.41 -15.54 14.48
C ALA A 89 7.96 -15.35 14.03
N ASN A 90 7.34 -16.36 13.41
CA ASN A 90 5.92 -16.35 13.04
C ASN A 90 5.03 -16.14 14.28
N GLU A 91 5.32 -16.85 15.38
CA GLU A 91 4.55 -16.73 16.62
C GLU A 91 4.62 -15.34 17.27
N ARG A 92 5.78 -14.66 17.15
CA ARG A 92 5.98 -13.30 17.65
C ARG A 92 5.38 -12.22 16.75
N ASN A 93 5.21 -12.51 15.45
CA ASN A 93 4.76 -11.57 14.44
C ASN A 93 3.50 -12.09 13.75
N GLN A 94 2.37 -12.04 14.46
CA GLN A 94 1.09 -12.51 13.93
C GLN A 94 0.75 -11.82 12.59
N GLY A 95 0.29 -12.60 11.62
CA GLY A 95 -0.01 -12.12 10.25
C GLY A 95 1.20 -12.12 9.31
N MET A 96 2.37 -12.58 9.78
CA MET A 96 3.57 -12.80 8.96
C MET A 96 3.97 -14.27 8.93
N VAL A 97 4.38 -14.74 7.75
CA VAL A 97 5.01 -16.05 7.57
C VAL A 97 6.41 -15.84 7.00
N PHE A 98 7.43 -16.22 7.77
CA PHE A 98 8.82 -16.14 7.34
C PHE A 98 9.28 -17.44 6.69
N PHE A 99 10.01 -17.29 5.59
CA PHE A 99 10.53 -18.39 4.78
C PHE A 99 11.91 -18.05 4.22
N MET A 100 12.67 -19.05 3.80
CA MET A 100 14.02 -18.88 3.29
C MET A 100 14.33 -19.91 2.19
N PRO A 101 14.09 -19.60 0.91
CA PRO A 101 14.56 -20.40 -0.21
C PRO A 101 16.06 -20.19 -0.47
N MET A 102 16.74 -21.29 -0.77
CA MET A 102 18.15 -21.33 -1.15
C MET A 102 18.29 -21.66 -2.64
N ALA A 103 19.38 -21.22 -3.24
CA ALA A 103 19.69 -21.50 -4.65
C ALA A 103 19.89 -23.00 -4.97
N ASP A 104 20.15 -23.84 -3.95
CA ASP A 104 20.28 -25.28 -4.09
C ASP A 104 18.93 -26.03 -4.05
N GLY A 105 17.82 -25.30 -3.94
CA GLY A 105 16.46 -25.84 -3.86
C GLY A 105 15.97 -26.12 -2.44
N THR A 106 16.82 -25.95 -1.42
CA THR A 106 16.38 -26.06 -0.02
C THR A 106 15.39 -24.94 0.30
N PHE A 107 14.29 -25.27 0.98
CA PHE A 107 13.28 -24.33 1.42
C PHE A 107 13.04 -24.48 2.92
N TYR A 108 13.27 -23.40 3.68
CA TYR A 108 12.99 -23.37 5.11
C TYR A 108 11.73 -22.53 5.39
N GLU A 109 10.85 -23.04 6.24
CA GLU A 109 9.67 -22.33 6.76
C GLU A 109 9.38 -22.83 8.17
N GLY A 110 8.78 -21.98 9.02
CA GLY A 110 8.46 -22.31 10.41
C GLY A 110 7.71 -23.62 10.63
N ASN A 111 6.66 -23.85 9.85
CA ASN A 111 5.83 -25.06 9.94
C ASN A 111 6.40 -26.25 9.12
N ARG A 112 7.59 -26.10 8.53
CA ARG A 112 8.23 -27.07 7.61
C ARG A 112 7.37 -27.41 6.37
N TRP A 113 6.49 -26.49 5.96
CA TRP A 113 5.81 -26.59 4.68
C TRP A 113 6.82 -26.46 3.55
N LEU A 114 6.54 -27.15 2.45
CA LEU A 114 7.38 -27.15 1.25
C LEU A 114 6.52 -26.77 0.04
N PRO A 115 7.00 -25.86 -0.82
CA PRO A 115 6.28 -25.49 -2.02
C PRO A 115 6.23 -26.66 -3.01
N SER A 116 5.11 -26.76 -3.74
CA SER A 116 4.97 -27.69 -4.87
C SER A 116 5.64 -27.17 -6.16
N TYR A 117 6.29 -26.01 -6.09
CA TYR A 117 6.91 -25.28 -7.19
C TYR A 117 8.36 -24.94 -6.85
N ASP A 118 9.13 -24.53 -7.87
CA ASP A 118 10.51 -24.06 -7.68
C ASP A 118 10.51 -22.61 -7.18
N ALA A 119 10.93 -22.41 -5.93
CA ALA A 119 10.98 -21.10 -5.32
C ALA A 119 11.97 -20.15 -6.00
N THR A 120 12.98 -20.65 -6.72
CA THR A 120 13.96 -19.80 -7.43
C THR A 120 13.38 -19.14 -8.68
N GLU A 121 12.26 -19.67 -9.18
CA GLU A 121 11.59 -19.19 -10.38
C GLU A 121 10.53 -18.12 -10.11
N THR A 122 10.18 -17.88 -8.84
CA THR A 122 9.13 -16.92 -8.46
C THR A 122 9.57 -15.46 -8.54
N ASP A 123 8.59 -14.56 -8.59
CA ASP A 123 8.83 -13.12 -8.56
C ASP A 123 9.52 -12.67 -7.26
N TYR A 124 9.08 -13.19 -6.11
CA TYR A 124 9.65 -12.83 -4.82
C TYR A 124 11.14 -13.19 -4.70
N TYR A 125 11.59 -14.27 -5.36
CA TYR A 125 12.99 -14.68 -5.36
C TYR A 125 13.81 -13.89 -6.37
N LYS A 126 13.37 -13.86 -7.64
CA LYS A 126 14.05 -13.14 -8.71
C LYS A 126 14.14 -11.64 -8.42
N GLY A 127 13.06 -11.07 -7.89
CA GLY A 127 13.00 -9.68 -7.42
C GLY A 127 14.06 -9.38 -6.37
N ALA A 128 14.17 -10.22 -5.32
CA ALA A 128 15.20 -10.07 -4.30
C ALA A 128 16.63 -10.21 -4.84
N MET A 129 16.85 -11.11 -5.80
CA MET A 129 18.16 -11.31 -6.44
C MET A 129 18.53 -10.15 -7.38
N SER A 130 17.56 -9.42 -7.91
CA SER A 130 17.78 -8.28 -8.82
C SER A 130 18.28 -7.01 -8.11
N THR A 131 18.21 -6.95 -6.78
CA THR A 131 18.48 -5.73 -6.01
C THR A 131 19.18 -5.99 -4.68
N ASN A 132 20.03 -5.05 -4.26
CA ASN A 132 20.66 -5.08 -2.95
C ASN A 132 19.75 -4.51 -1.84
N LYS A 133 18.50 -4.13 -2.13
CA LYS A 133 17.53 -3.63 -1.15
C LYS A 133 16.51 -4.72 -0.81
N VAL A 134 15.64 -4.45 0.17
CA VAL A 134 14.44 -5.30 0.33
C VAL A 134 13.55 -5.07 -0.89
N TYR A 135 13.24 -6.14 -1.59
CA TYR A 135 12.25 -6.19 -2.66
C TYR A 135 10.86 -6.36 -2.07
N ILE A 136 9.85 -5.78 -2.72
CA ILE A 136 8.44 -5.91 -2.36
C ILE A 136 7.75 -6.41 -3.62
N THR A 137 7.05 -7.53 -3.54
CA THR A 137 6.23 -8.02 -4.66
C THR A 137 5.01 -7.13 -4.88
N GLU A 138 4.37 -7.29 -6.02
CA GLU A 138 2.96 -6.92 -6.13
C GLU A 138 2.11 -7.78 -5.19
N PRO A 139 0.95 -7.30 -4.73
CA PRO A 139 0.01 -8.14 -3.99
C PRO A 139 -0.46 -9.34 -4.82
N TYR A 140 -0.51 -10.51 -4.20
CA TYR A 140 -0.96 -11.74 -4.85
C TYR A 140 -1.70 -12.63 -3.85
N ILE A 141 -2.43 -13.62 -4.36
CA ILE A 141 -3.11 -14.60 -3.52
C ILE A 141 -2.12 -15.69 -3.12
N ASP A 142 -1.94 -15.86 -1.83
CA ASP A 142 -1.12 -16.94 -1.29
C ASP A 142 -1.75 -18.29 -1.66
N GLY A 143 -0.97 -19.15 -2.33
CA GLY A 143 -1.45 -20.46 -2.77
C GLY A 143 -1.74 -21.43 -1.62
N ASN A 144 -1.19 -21.18 -0.43
CA ASN A 144 -1.41 -22.03 0.75
C ASN A 144 -2.65 -21.61 1.54
N THR A 145 -2.80 -20.32 1.84
CA THR A 145 -3.87 -19.80 2.70
C THR A 145 -5.05 -19.21 1.95
N GLY A 146 -4.89 -18.84 0.67
CA GLY A 146 -5.91 -18.16 -0.13
C GLY A 146 -6.11 -16.68 0.22
N ASN A 147 -5.28 -16.13 1.12
CA ASN A 147 -5.36 -14.71 1.49
C ASN A 147 -4.55 -13.84 0.53
N MET A 148 -4.93 -12.57 0.43
CA MET A 148 -4.12 -11.59 -0.29
C MET A 148 -2.92 -11.18 0.56
N ILE A 149 -1.73 -11.35 0.01
CA ILE A 149 -0.46 -11.07 0.67
C ILE A 149 0.42 -10.19 -0.21
N LEU A 150 1.44 -9.61 0.39
CA LEU A 150 2.66 -9.20 -0.31
C LEU A 150 3.86 -9.88 0.35
N SER A 151 4.92 -10.11 -0.42
CA SER A 151 6.17 -10.62 0.12
C SER A 151 7.20 -9.51 0.23
N LEU A 152 7.82 -9.38 1.40
CA LEU A 152 9.07 -8.64 1.57
C LEU A 152 10.21 -9.63 1.46
N THR A 153 11.13 -9.43 0.51
CA THR A 153 12.23 -10.38 0.30
C THR A 153 13.59 -9.70 0.21
N LYS A 154 14.61 -10.37 0.72
CA LYS A 154 15.98 -9.88 0.77
C LYS A 154 16.95 -11.00 0.44
N SER A 155 17.75 -10.80 -0.61
CA SER A 155 18.85 -11.70 -0.96
C SER A 155 19.98 -11.61 0.06
N PHE A 156 20.65 -12.74 0.28
CA PHE A 156 21.83 -12.87 1.13
C PHE A 156 22.78 -13.93 0.59
N LYS A 157 23.98 -13.94 1.13
CA LYS A 157 25.00 -14.95 0.87
C LYS A 157 25.58 -15.41 2.21
N THR A 158 25.66 -16.72 2.40
CA THR A 158 26.28 -17.33 3.57
C THR A 158 27.80 -17.19 3.51
N GLU A 159 28.49 -17.45 4.63
CA GLU A 159 29.96 -17.44 4.66
C GLU A 159 30.60 -18.50 3.74
N ASP A 160 29.93 -19.66 3.59
CA ASP A 160 30.35 -20.74 2.69
C ASP A 160 30.01 -20.47 1.21
N GLY A 161 29.38 -19.34 0.90
CA GLY A 161 29.14 -18.87 -0.46
C GLY A 161 27.83 -19.33 -1.09
N ARG A 162 26.95 -20.00 -0.35
CA ARG A 162 25.58 -20.30 -0.79
C ARG A 162 24.75 -19.02 -0.85
N GLU A 163 23.90 -18.94 -1.86
CA GLU A 163 23.00 -17.81 -2.07
C GLU A 163 21.58 -18.22 -1.70
N GLY A 164 20.85 -17.28 -1.12
CA GLY A 164 19.46 -17.49 -0.71
C GLY A 164 18.72 -16.17 -0.58
N VAL A 165 17.42 -16.29 -0.35
CA VAL A 165 16.53 -15.15 -0.11
C VAL A 165 15.81 -15.42 1.20
N MET A 166 15.79 -14.44 2.10
CA MET A 166 14.87 -14.46 3.23
C MET A 166 13.61 -13.67 2.85
N GLY A 167 12.46 -14.25 3.13
CA GLY A 167 11.16 -13.68 2.83
C GLY A 167 10.26 -13.58 4.05
N ALA A 168 9.32 -12.65 3.96
CA ALA A 168 8.18 -12.54 4.86
C ALA A 168 6.93 -12.30 4.02
N ASP A 169 6.01 -13.25 4.03
CA ASP A 169 4.67 -13.08 3.49
C ASP A 169 3.83 -12.38 4.54
N ILE A 170 3.17 -11.30 4.14
CA ILE A 170 2.42 -10.45 5.03
C ILE A 170 1.01 -10.28 4.48
N GLN A 171 0.02 -10.67 5.28
CA GLN A 171 -1.37 -10.39 4.96
C GLN A 171 -1.60 -8.88 4.90
N ILE A 172 -2.23 -8.42 3.83
CA ILE A 172 -2.45 -6.99 3.62
C ILE A 172 -3.86 -6.52 3.97
N ASP A 173 -4.69 -7.37 4.57
CA ASP A 173 -6.06 -7.05 4.99
C ASP A 173 -6.11 -5.79 5.85
N SER A 174 -5.14 -5.61 6.77
CA SER A 174 -5.06 -4.40 7.58
C SER A 174 -4.78 -3.12 6.78
N ILE A 175 -4.04 -3.21 5.66
CA ILE A 175 -3.83 -2.09 4.75
C ILE A 175 -5.10 -1.83 3.94
N VAL A 176 -5.73 -2.90 3.46
CA VAL A 176 -7.00 -2.85 2.71
C VAL A 176 -8.08 -2.18 3.55
N ASP A 177 -8.19 -2.56 4.83
CA ASP A 177 -9.12 -1.97 5.81
C ASP A 177 -8.79 -0.51 6.14
N MET A 178 -7.50 -0.19 6.28
CA MET A 178 -7.06 1.19 6.49
C MET A 178 -7.50 2.09 5.33
N VAL A 179 -7.31 1.63 4.08
CA VAL A 179 -7.73 2.38 2.89
C VAL A 179 -9.24 2.45 2.78
N SER A 180 -9.97 1.35 3.02
CA SER A 180 -11.43 1.31 2.88
C SER A 180 -12.16 2.17 3.91
N SER A 181 -11.57 2.40 5.09
CA SER A 181 -12.13 3.25 6.14
C SER A 181 -12.15 4.75 5.80
N VAL A 182 -11.49 5.16 4.72
CA VAL A 182 -11.25 6.57 4.41
C VAL A 182 -12.45 7.18 3.71
N THR A 183 -13.10 8.12 4.38
CA THR A 183 -14.19 8.93 3.83
C THR A 183 -13.87 10.42 4.00
N ILE A 184 -13.89 11.18 2.90
CA ILE A 184 -13.66 12.63 2.89
C ILE A 184 -14.99 13.39 3.02
N SER A 185 -15.99 12.94 2.29
CA SER A 185 -17.37 13.43 2.28
C SER A 185 -18.34 12.30 1.97
N GLU A 186 -19.63 12.55 2.12
CA GLU A 186 -20.67 11.66 1.62
C GLU A 186 -20.45 11.35 0.13
N GLY A 187 -20.50 10.06 -0.23
CA GLY A 187 -20.25 9.58 -1.60
C GLY A 187 -18.78 9.52 -2.04
N SER A 188 -17.83 9.94 -1.18
CA SER A 188 -16.39 9.75 -1.46
C SER A 188 -15.92 8.37 -1.02
N TYR A 189 -14.85 7.88 -1.64
CA TYR A 189 -14.19 6.64 -1.28
C TYR A 189 -12.69 6.71 -1.59
N ALA A 190 -11.92 5.82 -0.97
CA ALA A 190 -10.52 5.59 -1.31
C ALA A 190 -10.35 4.17 -1.88
N PHE A 191 -9.28 3.99 -2.62
CA PHE A 191 -8.89 2.72 -3.22
C PHE A 191 -7.36 2.66 -3.31
N LEU A 192 -6.81 1.45 -3.38
CA LEU A 192 -5.38 1.20 -3.45
C LEU A 192 -5.01 0.70 -4.84
N VAL A 193 -3.91 1.21 -5.38
CA VAL A 193 -3.32 0.75 -6.64
C VAL A 193 -1.86 0.41 -6.44
N ASP A 194 -1.36 -0.56 -7.18
CA ASP A 194 0.06 -0.85 -7.25
C ASP A 194 0.79 0.08 -8.24
N HIS A 195 2.08 -0.14 -8.41
CA HIS A 195 2.94 0.68 -9.28
C HIS A 195 2.69 0.48 -10.79
N MET A 196 2.06 -0.63 -11.18
CA MET A 196 1.64 -0.91 -12.56
C MET A 196 0.25 -0.35 -12.86
N GLY A 197 -0.48 0.10 -11.83
CA GLY A 197 -1.82 0.65 -11.92
C GLY A 197 -2.92 -0.40 -11.74
N ASN A 198 -2.58 -1.61 -11.27
CA ASN A 198 -3.60 -2.59 -10.91
C ASN A 198 -4.27 -2.18 -9.60
N ILE A 199 -5.57 -2.41 -9.52
CA ILE A 199 -6.35 -2.12 -8.31
C ILE A 199 -6.07 -3.23 -7.30
N VAL A 200 -5.66 -2.86 -6.09
CA VAL A 200 -5.42 -3.80 -4.99
C VAL A 200 -6.64 -3.88 -4.07
N SER A 201 -7.32 -2.74 -3.86
CA SER A 201 -8.54 -2.65 -3.06
C SER A 201 -9.42 -1.55 -3.60
N HIS A 202 -10.72 -1.82 -3.74
CA HIS A 202 -11.70 -0.84 -4.19
C HIS A 202 -13.10 -1.19 -3.62
N PRO A 203 -13.95 -0.19 -3.26
CA PRO A 203 -15.29 -0.45 -2.74
C PRO A 203 -16.25 -1.15 -3.71
N ASN A 204 -15.97 -1.04 -5.02
CA ASN A 204 -16.62 -1.83 -6.05
C ASN A 204 -15.82 -3.11 -6.31
N GLU A 205 -16.37 -4.25 -5.89
CA GLU A 205 -15.75 -5.57 -6.00
C GLU A 205 -15.48 -5.98 -7.45
N ASP A 206 -16.27 -5.49 -8.43
CA ASP A 206 -16.07 -5.79 -9.87
C ASP A 206 -14.76 -5.21 -10.42
N LEU A 207 -14.15 -4.24 -9.70
CA LEU A 207 -12.91 -3.57 -10.11
C LEU A 207 -11.66 -4.15 -9.43
N VAL A 208 -11.84 -4.98 -8.41
CA VAL A 208 -10.74 -5.69 -7.77
C VAL A 208 -10.39 -6.89 -8.65
N PRO A 209 -9.10 -7.20 -8.89
CA PRO A 209 -8.68 -8.35 -9.67
C PRO A 209 -9.42 -9.60 -9.21
N SER A 210 -10.07 -10.26 -10.15
CA SER A 210 -10.69 -11.56 -9.91
C SER A 210 -9.58 -12.54 -9.55
N VAL A 211 -9.78 -13.26 -8.44
CA VAL A 211 -8.96 -14.40 -8.02
C VAL A 211 -8.92 -15.46 -9.11
#